data_AF-A0A524D020-F1
#
_entry.id   AF-A0A524D020-F1
#
_cell.length_a   1.000
_cell.length_b   1.000
_cell.length_c   1.000
_cell.angle_alpha   90.00
_cell.angle_beta   90.00
_cell.angle_gamma   90.00
#
_symmetry.space_group_name_H-M   'P 1'
#
loop_
_entity.id
_entity.type
_entity.pdbx_description
1 polymer ?
#
loop_
_entity_poly.entity_id
_entity_poly.type
_entity_poly.pdbx_seq_one_letter_code
_entity_poly.pdbx_strand_id
1 'polypeptide(L)'
;MRRCEFCDSPVAADATVCPVCKETIAEETLERILPMLKRPEAPEVHFMGTGERLWGVIRKPSATYRDIGKRPDMVGPFVVILLNALVIAGLFLAMSSKVTTFVVVNSTSGQTANMNLLLSPQGGIFIGTALVGILANVMLGFVYLLVGAAFAHFAFKITGGTGSKGKTMSIIGYSMLPVVLVRVVAILVVLIGMPAYPDIVNFLNQGALNAVTPALISWAYTSGIWYIVDVLTTGGFVWVGFVLIFGIREAHNTSTLWAFVISLLCIIIFGWTFWQAH
;
A
#
# COMPACT_ATOMS: atom_id res chain seq x y z
N MET A 1 -10.81 36.61 24.02
CA MET A 1 -11.71 35.48 23.72
C MET A 1 -11.40 35.00 22.32
N ARG A 2 -11.36 33.69 22.10
CA ARG A 2 -11.22 33.09 20.75
C ARG A 2 -12.55 32.49 20.32
N ARG A 3 -12.76 32.26 19.02
CA ARG A 3 -13.93 31.49 18.55
C ARG A 3 -13.56 30.01 18.44
N CYS A 4 -14.51 29.13 18.74
CA CYS A 4 -14.33 27.70 18.56
C CYS A 4 -14.27 27.39 17.07
N GLU A 5 -13.18 26.76 16.60
CA GLU A 5 -12.96 26.43 15.18
C GLU A 5 -14.08 25.54 14.60
N PHE A 6 -14.79 24.80 15.44
CA PHE A 6 -15.85 23.87 15.02
C PHE A 6 -17.28 24.42 15.01
N CYS A 7 -17.61 25.37 15.89
CA CYS A 7 -19.00 25.84 16.08
C CYS A 7 -19.14 27.36 16.20
N ASP A 8 -18.05 28.10 15.98
CA ASP A 8 -17.96 29.57 16.06
C ASP A 8 -18.37 30.20 17.40
N SER A 9 -18.67 29.40 18.42
CA SER A 9 -19.01 29.91 19.75
C SER A 9 -17.81 30.60 20.42
N PRO A 10 -18.03 31.66 21.22
CA PRO A 10 -16.97 32.33 21.95
C PRO A 10 -16.44 31.41 23.06
N VAL A 11 -15.12 31.25 23.12
CA VAL A 11 -14.41 30.42 24.08
C VAL A 11 -13.30 31.22 24.74
N ALA A 12 -12.99 30.88 26.00
CA ALA A 12 -11.85 31.44 26.69
C ALA A 12 -10.55 31.11 25.92
N ALA A 13 -9.56 32.01 25.99
CA ALA A 13 -8.33 31.86 25.20
C ALA A 13 -7.52 30.60 25.61
N ASP A 14 -7.69 30.17 26.86
CA ASP A 14 -7.10 29.03 27.53
C ASP A 14 -8.00 27.77 27.54
N ALA A 15 -9.25 27.86 27.05
CA ALA A 15 -10.17 26.73 27.05
C ALA A 15 -9.67 25.61 26.14
N THR A 16 -9.33 24.44 26.68
CA THR A 16 -8.87 23.29 25.90
C THR A 16 -10.02 22.52 25.24
N VAL A 17 -11.24 22.67 25.74
CA VAL A 17 -12.46 22.03 25.23
C VAL A 17 -13.54 23.09 25.05
N CYS A 18 -14.28 23.03 23.94
CA CYS A 18 -15.41 23.90 23.70
C CYS A 18 -16.55 23.57 24.68
N PRO A 19 -17.08 24.53 25.45
CA PRO A 19 -18.20 24.28 26.35
C PRO A 19 -19.50 23.99 25.59
N VAL A 20 -19.62 24.44 24.33
CA VAL A 20 -20.82 24.28 23.49
C VAL A 20 -20.80 22.97 22.74
N CYS A 21 -19.81 22.74 21.87
CA CYS A 21 -19.75 21.54 21.02
C CYS A 21 -18.93 20.39 21.63
N LYS A 22 -18.28 20.59 22.79
CA LYS A 22 -17.42 19.61 23.48
C LYS A 22 -16.20 19.13 22.68
N GLU A 23 -15.87 19.78 21.57
CA GLU A 23 -14.67 19.47 20.80
C GLU A 23 -13.41 20.02 21.48
N THR A 24 -12.30 19.31 21.34
CA THR A 24 -10.99 19.75 21.86
C THR A 24 -10.41 20.83 20.95
N ILE A 25 -10.21 22.04 21.48
CA ILE A 25 -9.75 23.24 20.75
C ILE A 25 -8.28 23.59 21.10
N ALA A 26 -7.64 22.84 22.00
CA ALA A 26 -6.22 23.04 22.26
C ALA A 26 -5.40 22.55 21.05
N GLU A 27 -4.74 23.47 20.35
CA GLU A 27 -3.74 23.10 19.35
C GLU A 27 -2.58 22.40 20.06
N GLU A 28 -2.31 21.15 19.69
CA GLU A 28 -1.17 20.42 20.23
C GLU A 28 0.14 21.02 19.72
N THR A 29 1.22 20.94 20.51
CA THR A 29 2.55 21.46 20.12
C THR A 29 2.99 20.94 18.75
N LEU A 30 2.66 19.69 18.43
CA LEU A 30 2.99 19.08 17.14
C LEU A 30 2.19 19.67 15.97
N GLU A 31 0.94 20.09 16.20
CA GLU A 31 0.09 20.74 15.19
C GLU A 31 0.59 22.17 14.88
N ARG A 32 1.22 22.83 15.86
CA ARG A 32 1.88 24.13 15.65
C ARG A 32 3.17 24.00 14.83
N ILE A 33 3.93 22.93 15.05
CA ILE A 33 5.19 22.67 14.31
C ILE A 33 4.89 22.16 12.89
N LEU A 34 3.86 21.33 12.73
CA LEU A 34 3.46 20.74 11.45
C LEU A 34 1.99 21.08 11.15
N PRO A 35 1.71 22.23 10.51
CA PRO A 35 0.35 22.68 10.18
C PRO A 35 -0.43 21.70 9.30
N MET A 36 0.27 20.85 8.53
CA MET A 36 -0.35 19.78 7.74
C MET A 36 -1.08 18.74 8.59
N LEU A 37 -0.72 18.64 9.87
CA LEU A 37 -1.40 17.82 10.86
C LEU A 37 -2.51 18.58 11.58
N LYS A 38 -2.92 19.79 11.19
CA LYS A 38 -4.06 20.44 11.85
C LYS A 38 -5.36 19.67 11.60
N ARG A 39 -6.25 19.61 12.59
CA ARG A 39 -7.59 19.01 12.42
C ARG A 39 -8.43 19.85 11.45
N PRO A 40 -9.29 19.22 10.63
CA PRO A 40 -10.15 19.96 9.73
C PRO A 40 -11.21 20.71 10.53
N GLU A 41 -11.29 22.02 10.33
CA GLU A 41 -12.08 22.98 11.12
C GLU A 41 -13.58 22.64 11.07
N ALA A 42 -14.10 22.30 9.90
CA ALA A 42 -15.51 21.92 9.74
C ALA A 42 -15.67 20.41 9.51
N PRO A 43 -16.71 19.77 10.08
CA PRO A 43 -17.16 18.48 9.58
C PRO A 43 -17.60 18.67 8.12
N GLU A 44 -16.90 18.05 7.17
CA GLU A 44 -17.43 17.99 5.80
C GLU A 44 -18.81 17.32 5.86
N VAL A 45 -19.83 18.05 5.39
CA VAL A 45 -21.24 17.65 5.45
C VAL A 45 -21.56 16.58 4.40
N HIS A 46 -20.62 16.35 3.48
CA HIS A 46 -20.76 15.39 2.38
C HIS A 46 -20.16 14.04 2.76
N PHE A 47 -20.97 12.99 2.65
CA PHE A 47 -20.51 11.62 2.84
C PHE A 47 -19.75 11.16 1.60
N MET A 48 -18.52 10.73 1.78
CA MET A 48 -17.70 10.27 0.66
C MET A 48 -18.06 8.84 0.28
N GLY A 49 -18.23 8.58 -1.01
CA GLY A 49 -18.31 7.20 -1.54
C GLY A 49 -16.97 6.47 -1.45
N THR A 50 -16.95 5.14 -1.63
CA THR A 50 -15.71 4.34 -1.58
C THR A 50 -14.63 4.84 -2.56
N GLY A 51 -15.02 5.19 -3.78
CA GLY A 51 -14.08 5.74 -4.78
C GLY A 51 -13.52 7.11 -4.39
N GLU A 52 -14.37 7.98 -3.84
CA GLU A 52 -13.96 9.29 -3.32
C GLU A 52 -13.05 9.15 -2.11
N ARG A 53 -13.29 8.15 -1.25
CA ARG A 53 -12.40 7.81 -0.13
C ARG A 53 -11.04 7.34 -0.61
N LEU A 54 -10.98 6.45 -1.62
CA LEU A 54 -9.70 6.01 -2.20
C LEU A 54 -8.90 7.20 -2.72
N TRP A 55 -9.52 8.08 -3.51
CA TRP A 55 -8.84 9.27 -4.01
C TRP A 55 -8.51 10.29 -2.90
N GLY A 56 -9.43 10.45 -1.95
CA GLY A 56 -9.34 11.39 -0.84
C GLY A 56 -8.21 11.07 0.13
N VAL A 57 -7.88 9.80 0.36
CA VAL A 57 -6.73 9.37 1.17
C VAL A 57 -5.42 9.98 0.66
N ILE A 58 -5.29 10.17 -0.65
CA ILE A 58 -4.10 10.77 -1.27
C ILE A 58 -4.17 12.29 -1.27
N ARG A 59 -5.32 12.87 -1.62
CA ARG A 59 -5.45 14.32 -1.84
C ARG A 59 -5.77 15.13 -0.58
N LYS A 60 -6.61 14.59 0.30
CA LYS A 60 -7.14 15.24 1.51
C LYS A 60 -7.23 14.24 2.68
N PRO A 61 -6.10 13.64 3.11
CA PRO A 61 -6.11 12.53 4.07
C PRO A 61 -6.89 12.88 5.34
N SER A 62 -6.68 14.07 5.91
CA SER A 62 -7.34 14.42 7.18
C SER A 62 -8.87 14.44 7.10
N ALA A 63 -9.45 14.98 6.03
CA ALA A 63 -10.91 15.01 5.86
C ALA A 63 -11.46 13.61 5.57
N THR A 64 -10.78 12.86 4.71
CA THR A 64 -11.20 11.50 4.32
C THR A 64 -11.12 10.51 5.48
N TYR A 65 -10.08 10.56 6.32
CA TYR A 65 -9.99 9.70 7.49
C TYR A 65 -11.00 10.06 8.58
N ARG A 66 -11.42 11.32 8.66
CA ARG A 66 -12.54 11.72 9.52
C ARG A 66 -13.84 11.10 9.05
N ASP A 67 -14.12 11.09 7.74
CA ASP A 67 -15.30 10.42 7.18
C ASP A 67 -15.25 8.90 7.40
N ILE A 68 -14.11 8.25 7.13
CA ILE A 68 -13.90 6.82 7.40
C ILE A 68 -14.05 6.51 8.91
N GLY A 69 -13.51 7.35 9.77
CA GLY A 69 -13.61 7.21 11.24
C GLY A 69 -15.03 7.33 11.75
N LYS A 70 -15.89 8.13 11.10
CA LYS A 70 -17.32 8.24 11.40
C LYS A 70 -18.11 7.05 10.85
N ARG A 71 -17.79 6.61 9.63
CA ARG A 71 -18.50 5.53 8.91
C ARG A 71 -17.50 4.54 8.33
N PRO A 72 -17.01 3.58 9.13
CA PRO A 72 -16.05 2.61 8.65
C PRO A 72 -16.70 1.69 7.62
N ASP A 73 -15.98 1.43 6.53
CA ASP A 73 -16.39 0.48 5.51
C ASP A 73 -15.29 -0.56 5.24
N MET A 74 -15.71 -1.76 4.84
CA MET A 74 -14.81 -2.86 4.49
C MET A 74 -14.56 -2.98 2.99
N VAL A 75 -15.34 -2.28 2.17
CA VAL A 75 -15.27 -2.36 0.70
C VAL A 75 -13.99 -1.70 0.20
N GLY A 76 -13.62 -0.53 0.73
CA GLY A 76 -12.37 0.15 0.38
C GLY A 76 -11.13 -0.69 0.64
N PRO A 77 -10.90 -1.19 1.87
CA PRO A 77 -9.82 -2.13 2.17
C PRO A 77 -9.76 -3.33 1.22
N PHE A 78 -10.91 -3.91 0.89
CA PHE A 78 -11.00 -5.02 -0.05
C PHE A 78 -10.55 -4.62 -1.46
N VAL A 79 -11.00 -3.46 -1.96
CA VAL A 79 -10.57 -2.92 -3.26
C VAL A 79 -9.07 -2.66 -3.27
N VAL A 80 -8.48 -2.14 -2.19
CA VAL A 80 -7.02 -1.93 -2.09
C VAL A 80 -6.27 -3.26 -2.18
N ILE A 81 -6.74 -4.31 -1.49
CA ILE A 81 -6.15 -5.66 -1.57
C ILE A 81 -6.24 -6.21 -3.01
N LEU A 82 -7.40 -6.08 -3.66
CA LEU A 82 -7.59 -6.55 -5.03
C LEU A 82 -6.67 -5.82 -6.01
N LEU A 83 -6.59 -4.50 -5.92
CA LEU A 83 -5.68 -3.68 -6.73
C LEU A 83 -4.23 -4.09 -6.51
N ASN A 84 -3.82 -4.30 -5.26
CA ASN A 84 -2.49 -4.77 -4.94
C ASN A 84 -2.18 -6.13 -5.57
N ALA A 85 -3.11 -7.09 -5.51
CA ALA A 85 -2.94 -8.40 -6.13
C ALA A 85 -2.79 -8.31 -7.66
N LEU A 86 -3.59 -7.45 -8.30
CA LEU A 86 -3.48 -7.18 -9.74
C LEU A 86 -2.13 -6.56 -10.11
N VAL A 87 -1.63 -5.63 -9.30
CA VAL A 87 -0.34 -4.98 -9.52
C VAL A 87 0.82 -5.97 -9.37
N ILE A 88 0.77 -6.87 -8.38
CA ILE A 88 1.77 -7.93 -8.23
C ILE A 88 1.75 -8.90 -9.43
N ALA A 89 0.57 -9.29 -9.92
CA ALA A 89 0.46 -10.08 -11.14
C ALA A 89 1.02 -9.31 -12.36
N GLY A 90 0.76 -8.01 -12.46
CA GLY A 90 1.32 -7.13 -13.48
C GLY A 90 2.85 -7.04 -13.42
N LEU A 91 3.43 -6.92 -12.22
CA LEU A 91 4.88 -6.95 -12.01
C LEU A 91 5.48 -8.29 -12.45
N PHE A 92 4.85 -9.41 -12.10
CA PHE A 92 5.29 -10.74 -12.53
C PHE A 92 5.29 -10.87 -14.05
N LEU A 93 4.24 -10.40 -14.73
CA LEU A 93 4.17 -10.40 -16.20
C LEU A 93 5.18 -9.44 -16.82
N ALA A 94 5.36 -8.25 -16.26
CA ALA A 94 6.37 -7.30 -16.72
C ALA A 94 7.78 -7.89 -16.64
N MET A 95 8.11 -8.58 -15.55
CA MET A 95 9.37 -9.32 -15.41
C MET A 95 9.48 -10.46 -16.42
N SER A 96 8.43 -11.25 -16.58
CA SER A 96 8.39 -12.38 -17.53
C SER A 96 8.59 -11.92 -18.99
N SER A 97 8.14 -10.71 -19.32
CA SER A 97 8.36 -10.10 -20.63
C SER A 97 9.83 -9.79 -20.94
N LYS A 98 10.72 -9.86 -19.95
CA LYS A 98 12.16 -9.62 -20.13
C LYS A 98 12.95 -10.90 -20.38
N VAL A 99 12.28 -12.04 -20.37
CA VAL A 99 12.89 -13.34 -20.61
C VAL A 99 12.69 -13.73 -22.08
N THR A 100 13.74 -14.25 -22.70
CA THR A 100 13.68 -14.81 -24.05
C THR A 100 13.71 -16.33 -24.01
N THR A 101 12.99 -16.97 -24.93
CA THR A 101 12.90 -18.43 -25.04
C THR A 101 13.11 -18.88 -26.48
N PHE A 102 13.57 -20.13 -26.63
CA PHE A 102 13.58 -20.84 -27.91
C PHE A 102 12.18 -21.31 -28.28
N VAL A 103 11.77 -21.06 -29.51
CA VAL A 103 10.55 -21.64 -30.10
C VAL A 103 10.88 -22.27 -31.45
N VAL A 104 10.35 -23.47 -31.68
CA VAL A 104 10.45 -24.17 -32.96
C VAL A 104 9.41 -23.58 -33.90
N VAL A 105 9.87 -22.82 -34.90
CA VAL A 105 8.99 -22.11 -35.86
C VAL A 105 8.54 -23.05 -36.98
N ASN A 106 9.36 -24.05 -37.31
CA ASN A 106 9.05 -25.07 -38.30
C ASN A 106 9.42 -26.45 -37.74
N SER A 107 8.41 -27.27 -37.47
CA SER A 107 8.58 -28.62 -36.92
C SER A 107 9.24 -29.59 -37.90
N THR A 108 9.12 -29.35 -39.20
CA THR A 108 9.67 -30.21 -40.26
C THR A 108 11.15 -29.93 -40.52
N SER A 109 11.59 -28.67 -40.43
CA SER A 109 12.99 -28.28 -40.63
C SER A 109 13.80 -28.10 -39.35
N GLY A 110 13.15 -28.16 -38.18
CA GLY A 110 13.79 -27.92 -36.88
C GLY A 110 14.28 -26.49 -36.67
N GLN A 111 13.84 -25.53 -37.51
CA GLN A 111 14.25 -24.14 -37.39
C GLN A 111 13.70 -23.52 -36.09
N THR A 112 14.60 -22.95 -35.31
CA THR A 112 14.30 -22.26 -34.05
C THR A 112 14.44 -20.75 -34.21
N ALA A 113 13.59 -20.00 -33.53
CA ALA A 113 13.74 -18.56 -33.35
C ALA A 113 13.70 -18.19 -31.87
N ASN A 114 14.38 -17.10 -31.54
CA ASN A 114 14.34 -16.52 -30.20
C ASN A 114 13.19 -15.53 -30.14
N MET A 115 12.31 -15.69 -29.15
CA MET A 115 11.21 -14.77 -28.95
C MET A 115 10.98 -14.47 -27.49
N ASN A 116 10.20 -13.41 -27.24
CA ASN A 116 9.73 -13.05 -25.91
C ASN A 116 8.93 -14.21 -25.31
N LEU A 117 9.20 -14.52 -24.05
CA LEU A 117 8.51 -15.58 -23.32
C LEU A 117 6.98 -15.44 -23.35
N LEU A 118 6.45 -14.22 -23.21
CA LEU A 118 5.00 -13.99 -23.22
C LEU A 118 4.36 -14.19 -24.61
N LEU A 119 5.15 -14.06 -25.67
CA LEU A 119 4.69 -14.28 -27.06
C LEU A 119 4.90 -15.73 -27.51
N SER A 120 5.60 -16.54 -26.71
CA SER A 120 5.85 -17.94 -27.00
C SER A 120 4.64 -18.82 -26.66
N PRO A 121 4.57 -20.06 -27.19
CA PRO A 121 3.59 -21.05 -26.77
C PRO A 121 3.57 -21.29 -25.25
N GLN A 122 4.71 -21.12 -24.57
CA GLN A 122 4.85 -21.24 -23.12
C GLN A 122 4.30 -20.03 -22.36
N GLY A 123 4.07 -18.89 -23.02
CA GLY A 123 3.55 -17.66 -22.40
C GLY A 123 2.19 -17.85 -21.72
N GLY A 124 1.36 -18.76 -22.23
CA GLY A 124 0.08 -19.12 -21.61
C GLY A 124 0.22 -19.66 -20.19
N ILE A 125 1.31 -20.38 -19.89
CA ILE A 125 1.59 -20.89 -18.54
C ILE A 125 1.87 -19.73 -17.59
N PHE A 126 2.68 -18.75 -18.02
CA PHE A 126 3.02 -17.58 -17.21
C PHE A 126 1.80 -16.69 -16.94
N ILE A 127 0.93 -16.49 -17.94
CA ILE A 127 -0.35 -15.81 -17.74
C ILE A 127 -1.23 -16.59 -16.75
N GLY A 128 -1.32 -17.91 -16.90
CA GLY A 128 -2.03 -18.78 -15.96
C GLY A 128 -1.50 -18.68 -14.53
N THR A 129 -0.17 -18.72 -14.35
CA THR A 129 0.48 -18.55 -13.05
C THR A 129 0.19 -17.16 -12.46
N ALA A 130 0.22 -16.10 -13.26
CA ALA A 130 -0.13 -14.76 -12.81
C ALA A 130 -1.58 -14.70 -12.30
N LEU A 131 -2.53 -15.31 -13.02
CA LEU A 131 -3.95 -15.35 -12.64
C LEU A 131 -4.18 -16.15 -11.35
N VAL A 132 -3.54 -17.32 -11.21
CA VAL A 132 -3.59 -18.12 -9.96
C VAL A 132 -2.95 -17.34 -8.80
N GLY A 133 -1.87 -16.62 -9.09
CA GLY A 133 -1.17 -15.75 -8.14
C GLY A 133 -2.05 -14.63 -7.59
N ILE A 134 -3.03 -14.11 -8.34
CA ILE A 134 -3.97 -13.08 -7.85
C ILE A 134 -4.73 -13.61 -6.62
N LEU A 135 -5.28 -14.83 -6.68
CA LEU A 135 -6.05 -15.40 -5.58
C LEU A 135 -5.18 -15.56 -4.32
N ALA A 136 -3.97 -16.10 -4.48
CA ALA A 136 -3.02 -16.24 -3.37
C ALA A 136 -2.65 -14.88 -2.75
N ASN A 137 -2.43 -13.85 -3.58
CA ASN A 137 -2.13 -12.50 -3.11
C ASN A 137 -3.33 -11.83 -2.42
N VAL A 138 -4.56 -12.09 -2.88
CA VAL A 138 -5.78 -11.60 -2.20
C VAL A 138 -5.90 -12.25 -0.82
N MET A 139 -5.73 -13.57 -0.72
CA MET A 139 -5.75 -14.29 0.57
C MET A 139 -4.69 -13.77 1.52
N LEU A 140 -3.45 -13.62 1.04
CA LEU A 140 -2.35 -13.06 1.82
C LEU A 140 -2.63 -11.62 2.26
N GLY A 141 -3.21 -10.80 1.38
CA GLY A 141 -3.65 -9.44 1.70
C GLY A 141 -4.69 -9.39 2.82
N PHE A 142 -5.64 -10.32 2.84
CA PHE A 142 -6.60 -10.45 3.95
C PHE A 142 -5.91 -10.85 5.25
N VAL A 143 -4.96 -11.79 5.21
CA VAL A 143 -4.17 -12.19 6.39
C VAL A 143 -3.41 -10.97 6.95
N TYR A 144 -2.71 -10.22 6.10
CA TYR A 144 -2.02 -9.00 6.53
C TYR A 144 -2.96 -7.93 7.06
N LEU A 145 -4.13 -7.74 6.44
CA LEU A 145 -5.11 -6.77 6.93
C LEU A 145 -5.64 -7.18 8.31
N LEU A 146 -5.97 -8.46 8.52
CA LEU A 146 -6.47 -8.96 9.80
C LEU A 146 -5.42 -8.89 10.91
N VAL A 147 -4.21 -9.41 10.64
CA VAL A 147 -3.11 -9.42 11.61
C VAL A 147 -2.64 -7.99 11.90
N GLY A 148 -2.43 -7.18 10.86
CA GLY A 148 -2.04 -5.79 10.98
C GLY A 148 -3.10 -4.95 11.71
N ALA A 149 -4.38 -5.14 11.40
CA ALA A 149 -5.46 -4.46 12.12
C ALA A 149 -5.59 -4.90 13.57
N ALA A 150 -5.39 -6.18 13.87
CA ALA A 150 -5.37 -6.67 15.25
C ALA A 150 -4.23 -6.05 16.06
N PHE A 151 -3.01 -6.07 15.51
CA PHE A 151 -1.83 -5.47 16.14
C PHE A 151 -2.01 -3.96 16.38
N ALA A 152 -2.41 -3.23 15.34
CA ALA A 152 -2.62 -1.79 15.42
C ALA A 152 -3.77 -1.46 16.39
N HIS A 153 -4.87 -2.21 16.37
CA HIS A 153 -5.97 -2.01 17.32
C HIS A 153 -5.51 -2.19 18.77
N PHE A 154 -4.69 -3.20 19.04
CA PHE A 154 -4.11 -3.42 20.36
C PHE A 154 -3.19 -2.25 20.76
N ALA A 155 -2.30 -1.80 19.86
CA ALA A 155 -1.44 -0.65 20.09
C ALA A 155 -2.26 0.62 20.42
N PHE A 156 -3.32 0.89 19.65
CA PHE A 156 -4.20 2.05 19.88
C PHE A 156 -4.96 1.96 21.20
N LYS A 157 -5.35 0.76 21.63
CA LYS A 157 -6.03 0.57 22.92
C LYS A 157 -5.09 0.83 24.10
N ILE A 158 -3.83 0.44 24.00
CA ILE A 158 -2.82 0.74 25.03
C ILE A 158 -2.61 2.24 25.18
N THR A 159 -2.63 3.00 24.09
CA THR A 159 -2.46 4.45 24.12
C THR A 159 -3.75 5.23 24.45
N GLY A 160 -4.80 4.55 24.92
CA GLY A 160 -6.06 5.18 25.34
C GLY A 160 -7.06 5.47 24.21
N GLY A 161 -6.86 4.90 23.02
CA GLY A 161 -7.74 5.09 21.86
C GLY A 161 -9.13 4.48 22.03
N THR A 162 -10.18 5.25 21.69
CA THR A 162 -11.59 4.84 21.88
C THR A 162 -12.20 4.16 20.65
N GLY A 163 -11.48 4.04 19.54
CA GLY A 163 -11.98 3.50 18.28
C GLY A 163 -12.37 2.02 18.34
N SER A 164 -13.27 1.61 17.45
CA SER A 164 -13.70 0.21 17.30
C SER A 164 -12.77 -0.58 16.36
N LYS A 165 -12.86 -1.92 16.40
CA LYS A 165 -12.09 -2.81 15.52
C LYS A 165 -12.35 -2.53 14.03
N GLY A 166 -13.62 -2.33 13.66
CA GLY A 166 -14.02 -2.02 12.28
C GLY A 166 -13.42 -0.70 11.77
N LYS A 167 -13.38 0.34 12.61
CA LYS A 167 -12.69 1.60 12.27
C LYS A 167 -11.21 1.39 12.01
N THR A 168 -10.57 0.61 12.88
CA THR A 168 -9.13 0.33 12.78
C THR A 168 -8.80 -0.42 11.49
N MET A 169 -9.57 -1.46 11.17
CA MET A 169 -9.39 -2.24 9.95
C MET A 169 -9.62 -1.41 8.68
N SER A 170 -10.65 -0.56 8.68
CA SER A 170 -10.93 0.34 7.56
C SER A 170 -9.75 1.29 7.32
N ILE A 171 -9.28 1.98 8.36
CA ILE A 171 -8.16 2.91 8.27
C ILE A 171 -6.90 2.27 7.71
N ILE A 172 -6.54 1.12 8.27
CA ILE A 172 -5.31 0.42 7.86
C ILE A 172 -5.42 -0.02 6.41
N GLY A 173 -6.57 -0.57 6.01
CA GLY A 173 -6.81 -0.96 4.62
C GLY A 173 -6.68 0.21 3.65
N TYR A 174 -7.33 1.35 3.93
CA TYR A 174 -7.20 2.55 3.11
C TYR A 174 -5.76 3.11 3.13
N SER A 175 -5.06 3.03 4.26
CA SER A 175 -3.71 3.56 4.39
C SER A 175 -2.69 2.85 3.51
N MET A 176 -2.97 1.62 3.04
CA MET A 176 -2.08 0.87 2.15
C MET A 176 -2.11 1.33 0.68
N LEU A 177 -3.04 2.22 0.31
CA LEU A 177 -3.17 2.71 -1.06
C LEU A 177 -1.89 3.34 -1.65
N PRO A 178 -1.09 4.15 -0.91
CA PRO A 178 0.18 4.67 -1.41
C PRO A 178 1.15 3.60 -1.89
N VAL A 179 1.25 2.46 -1.19
CA VAL A 179 2.11 1.33 -1.62
C VAL A 179 1.62 0.75 -2.94
N VAL A 180 0.31 0.63 -3.13
CA VAL A 180 -0.26 0.14 -4.41
C VAL A 180 0.09 1.09 -5.55
N LEU A 181 -0.03 2.41 -5.34
CA LEU A 181 0.32 3.41 -6.36
C LEU A 181 1.82 3.36 -6.72
N VAL A 182 2.68 3.25 -5.72
CA VAL A 182 4.12 3.10 -5.93
C VAL A 182 4.44 1.83 -6.72
N ARG A 183 3.76 0.71 -6.43
CA ARG A 183 3.94 -0.54 -7.17
C ARG A 183 3.44 -0.46 -8.62
N VAL A 184 2.41 0.35 -8.90
CA VAL A 184 2.03 0.66 -10.30
C VAL A 184 3.18 1.36 -11.02
N VAL A 185 3.84 2.32 -10.37
CA VAL A 185 5.05 2.97 -10.93
C VAL A 185 6.18 1.97 -11.10
N ALA A 186 6.36 1.03 -10.17
CA ALA A 186 7.36 -0.04 -10.28
C ALA A 186 7.17 -0.91 -11.53
N ILE A 187 5.93 -1.17 -11.97
CA ILE A 187 5.68 -1.87 -13.25
C ILE A 187 6.30 -1.10 -14.40
N LEU A 188 6.13 0.22 -14.45
CA LEU A 188 6.71 1.07 -15.50
C LEU A 188 8.24 1.05 -15.43
N VAL A 189 8.80 1.11 -14.22
CA VAL A 189 10.25 1.03 -14.00
C VAL A 189 10.81 -0.29 -14.51
N VAL A 190 10.16 -1.42 -14.27
CA VAL A 190 10.57 -2.73 -14.81
C VAL A 190 10.42 -2.78 -16.33
N LEU A 191 9.27 -2.35 -16.86
CA LEU A 191 9.01 -2.40 -18.30
C LEU A 191 10.01 -1.56 -19.11
N ILE A 192 10.43 -0.40 -18.59
CA ILE A 192 11.32 0.52 -19.30
C ILE A 192 12.79 0.22 -18.97
N GLY A 193 13.11 0.05 -17.69
CA GLY A 193 14.49 0.01 -17.19
C GLY A 193 15.11 -1.38 -17.10
N MET A 194 14.31 -2.45 -16.96
CA MET A 194 14.85 -3.80 -16.79
C MET A 194 15.48 -4.28 -18.11
N PRO A 195 16.78 -4.68 -18.09
CA PRO A 195 17.39 -5.32 -19.25
C PRO A 195 16.71 -6.65 -19.56
N ALA A 196 16.94 -7.18 -20.76
CA ALA A 196 16.56 -8.57 -21.05
C ALA A 196 17.46 -9.53 -20.28
N TYR A 197 16.92 -10.69 -19.90
CA TYR A 197 17.72 -11.79 -19.35
C TYR A 197 18.78 -12.20 -20.39
N PRO A 198 20.08 -12.28 -20.02
CA PRO A 198 21.17 -12.43 -20.98
C PRO A 198 21.18 -13.79 -21.69
N ASP A 199 20.66 -14.84 -21.05
CA ASP A 199 20.59 -16.18 -21.64
C ASP A 199 19.22 -16.46 -22.24
N ILE A 200 19.17 -17.44 -23.14
CA ILE A 200 17.92 -17.91 -23.72
C ILE A 200 17.47 -19.14 -22.94
N VAL A 201 16.25 -19.09 -22.41
CA VAL A 201 15.70 -20.20 -21.63
C VAL A 201 15.12 -21.26 -22.57
N ASN A 202 15.61 -22.50 -22.47
CA ASN A 202 15.09 -23.61 -23.26
C ASN A 202 14.06 -24.43 -22.46
N PHE A 203 12.77 -24.11 -22.66
CA PHE A 203 11.67 -24.81 -21.99
C PHE A 203 11.40 -26.22 -22.54
N LEU A 204 12.08 -26.67 -23.60
CA LEU A 204 11.97 -28.04 -24.12
C LEU A 204 12.76 -29.05 -23.27
N ASN A 205 13.72 -28.58 -22.48
CA ASN A 205 14.52 -29.42 -21.59
C ASN A 205 14.12 -29.18 -20.13
N GLN A 206 13.25 -30.03 -19.59
CA GLN A 206 12.76 -29.94 -18.21
C GLN A 206 13.90 -29.99 -17.16
N GLY A 207 15.00 -30.70 -17.44
CA GLY A 207 16.16 -30.73 -16.55
C GLY A 207 16.92 -29.39 -16.52
N ALA A 208 16.97 -28.69 -17.65
CA ALA A 208 17.59 -27.37 -17.74
C ALA A 208 16.79 -26.29 -17.01
N LEU A 209 15.47 -26.41 -16.95
CA LEU A 209 14.60 -25.48 -16.22
C LEU A 209 14.97 -25.36 -14.74
N ASN A 210 15.15 -26.49 -14.06
CA ASN A 210 15.54 -26.50 -12.64
C ASN A 210 16.90 -25.85 -12.39
N ALA A 211 17.81 -25.93 -13.36
CA ALA A 211 19.12 -25.28 -13.28
C ALA A 211 19.06 -23.77 -13.59
N VAL A 212 18.15 -23.35 -14.48
CA VAL A 212 18.03 -21.95 -14.93
C VAL A 212 17.16 -21.13 -13.98
N THR A 213 16.18 -21.72 -13.28
CA THR A 213 15.30 -20.97 -12.36
C THR A 213 16.06 -20.20 -11.27
N PRO A 214 17.03 -20.78 -10.55
CA PRO A 214 17.82 -20.02 -9.56
C PRO A 214 18.63 -18.88 -10.18
N ALA A 215 19.19 -19.09 -11.38
CA ALA A 215 19.94 -18.06 -12.11
C ALA A 215 19.04 -16.91 -12.55
N LEU A 216 17.83 -17.20 -13.04
CA LEU A 216 16.83 -16.21 -13.42
C LEU A 216 16.37 -15.38 -12.21
N ILE A 217 16.11 -16.04 -11.08
CA ILE A 217 15.76 -15.37 -9.82
C ILE A 217 16.94 -14.48 -9.38
N SER A 218 18.15 -15.01 -9.33
CA SER A 218 19.34 -14.25 -8.95
C SER A 218 19.55 -13.03 -9.84
N TRP A 219 19.42 -13.17 -11.16
CA TRP A 219 19.49 -12.05 -12.11
C TRP A 219 18.44 -10.98 -11.82
N ALA A 220 17.19 -11.39 -11.55
CA ALA A 220 16.12 -10.45 -11.25
C ALA A 220 16.45 -9.61 -9.99
N TYR A 221 16.78 -10.29 -8.89
CA TYR A 221 17.01 -9.64 -7.58
C TYR A 221 18.35 -8.91 -7.47
N THR A 222 19.36 -9.30 -8.25
CA THR A 222 20.66 -8.57 -8.30
C THR A 222 20.64 -7.39 -9.26
N SER A 223 19.57 -7.21 -10.03
CA SER A 223 19.44 -6.07 -10.93
C SER A 223 19.29 -4.76 -10.14
N GLY A 224 20.01 -3.72 -10.57
CA GLY A 224 19.86 -2.38 -9.97
C GLY A 224 18.45 -1.81 -10.11
N ILE A 225 17.68 -2.30 -11.08
CA ILE A 225 16.27 -1.92 -11.28
C ILE A 225 15.38 -2.48 -10.18
N TRP A 226 15.62 -3.73 -9.76
CA TRP A 226 14.89 -4.31 -8.63
C TRP A 226 15.17 -3.56 -7.34
N TYR A 227 16.43 -3.18 -7.09
CA TYR A 227 16.78 -2.32 -5.96
C TYR A 227 16.04 -0.98 -5.97
N ILE A 228 15.86 -0.35 -7.14
CA ILE A 228 15.04 0.87 -7.26
C ILE A 228 13.58 0.60 -6.87
N VAL A 229 13.01 -0.54 -7.29
CA VAL A 229 11.66 -0.95 -6.90
C VAL A 229 11.54 -1.15 -5.38
N ASP A 230 12.56 -1.71 -4.73
CA ASP A 230 12.61 -1.91 -3.28
C ASP A 230 12.68 -0.59 -2.52
N VAL A 231 13.52 0.35 -2.99
CA VAL A 231 13.62 1.71 -2.43
C VAL A 231 12.31 2.47 -2.59
N LEU A 232 11.69 2.41 -3.77
CA LEU A 232 10.38 3.01 -4.02
C LEU A 232 9.32 2.43 -3.07
N THR A 233 9.26 1.11 -2.94
CA THR A 233 8.32 0.41 -2.05
C THR A 233 8.52 0.83 -0.59
N THR A 234 9.78 0.97 -0.15
CA THR A 234 10.12 1.51 1.18
C THR A 234 9.61 2.94 1.36
N GLY A 235 9.78 3.81 0.36
CA GLY A 235 9.18 5.15 0.34
C GLY A 235 7.64 5.11 0.42
N GLY A 236 7.03 4.10 -0.23
CA GLY A 236 5.61 3.78 -0.10
C GLY A 236 5.20 3.52 1.36
N PHE A 237 5.96 2.71 2.11
CA PHE A 237 5.66 2.46 3.53
C PHE A 237 5.81 3.70 4.42
N VAL A 238 6.79 4.56 4.13
CA VAL A 238 6.90 5.86 4.81
C VAL A 238 5.65 6.70 4.55
N TRP A 239 5.15 6.70 3.31
CA TRP A 239 3.91 7.40 2.96
C TRP A 239 2.69 6.79 3.66
N VAL A 240 2.58 5.45 3.71
CA VAL A 240 1.52 4.75 4.48
C VAL A 240 1.52 5.26 5.92
N GLY A 241 2.67 5.28 6.59
CA GLY A 241 2.78 5.78 7.94
C GLY A 241 2.35 7.24 8.07
N PHE A 242 2.84 8.13 7.21
CA PHE A 242 2.41 9.54 7.22
C PHE A 242 0.88 9.68 7.17
N VAL A 243 0.24 8.91 6.29
CA VAL A 243 -1.22 8.91 6.11
C VAL A 243 -1.95 8.26 7.30
N LEU A 244 -1.34 7.23 7.91
CA LEU A 244 -1.84 6.52 9.09
C LEU A 244 -2.00 7.47 10.29
N ILE A 245 -1.16 8.50 10.42
CA ILE A 245 -1.25 9.50 11.51
C ILE A 245 -2.66 10.11 11.56
N PHE A 246 -3.18 10.52 10.41
CA PHE A 246 -4.53 11.06 10.29
C PHE A 246 -5.59 10.02 10.64
N GLY A 247 -5.44 8.81 10.10
CA GLY A 247 -6.36 7.70 10.39
C GLY A 247 -6.48 7.38 11.88
N ILE A 248 -5.35 7.21 12.55
CA ILE A 248 -5.29 6.88 13.97
C ILE A 248 -5.98 7.96 14.80
N ARG A 249 -5.60 9.21 14.56
CA ARG A 249 -6.14 10.35 15.29
C ARG A 249 -7.65 10.43 15.15
N GLU A 250 -8.16 10.38 13.93
CA GLU A 250 -9.59 10.60 13.66
C GLU A 250 -10.48 9.43 14.09
N ALA A 251 -10.00 8.17 14.08
CA ALA A 251 -10.84 7.05 14.54
C ALA A 251 -10.76 6.78 16.03
N HIS A 252 -9.62 7.07 16.65
CA HIS A 252 -9.38 6.72 18.05
C HIS A 252 -9.44 7.91 19.00
N ASN A 253 -9.67 9.13 18.47
CA ASN A 253 -9.72 10.38 19.24
C ASN A 253 -8.50 10.54 20.17
N THR A 254 -7.34 10.10 19.68
CA THR A 254 -6.05 10.18 20.39
C THR A 254 -5.36 11.50 20.08
N SER A 255 -4.38 11.88 20.90
CA SER A 255 -3.50 13.00 20.57
C SER A 255 -2.73 12.76 19.28
N THR A 256 -2.41 13.83 18.56
CA THR A 256 -1.60 13.83 17.34
C THR A 256 -0.18 13.31 17.63
N LEU A 257 0.36 13.59 18.82
CA LEU A 257 1.66 13.04 19.25
C LEU A 257 1.66 11.50 19.31
N TRP A 258 0.68 10.89 19.97
CA TRP A 258 0.58 9.43 20.04
C TRP A 258 0.31 8.79 18.68
N ALA A 259 -0.53 9.42 17.86
CA ALA A 259 -0.76 8.97 16.49
C ALA A 259 0.54 8.97 15.66
N PHE A 260 1.37 9.99 15.81
CA PHE A 260 2.69 10.08 15.19
C PHE A 260 3.63 8.98 15.67
N VAL A 261 3.77 8.78 16.99
CA VAL A 261 4.66 7.76 17.56
C VAL A 261 4.28 6.36 17.09
N ILE A 262 2.99 6.01 17.14
CA ILE A 262 2.55 4.66 16.72
C ILE A 262 2.75 4.49 15.22
N SER A 263 2.45 5.52 14.43
CA SER A 263 2.71 5.46 12.99
C SER A 263 4.19 5.28 12.67
N LEU A 264 5.09 5.98 13.37
CA LEU A 264 6.54 5.80 13.22
C LEU A 264 6.98 4.37 13.53
N LEU A 265 6.44 3.76 14.61
CA LEU A 265 6.68 2.35 14.92
C LEU A 265 6.17 1.43 13.80
N CYS A 266 5.00 1.70 13.23
CA CYS A 266 4.50 0.95 12.09
C CYS A 266 5.42 1.08 10.87
N ILE A 267 5.95 2.27 10.56
CA ILE A 267 6.93 2.48 9.47
C ILE A 267 8.18 1.62 9.72
N ILE A 268 8.73 1.65 10.93
CA ILE A 268 9.92 0.89 11.29
C ILE A 268 9.66 -0.61 11.14
N ILE A 269 8.54 -1.11 11.64
CA ILE A 269 8.18 -2.53 11.54
C ILE A 269 7.96 -2.93 10.08
N PHE A 270 7.26 -2.14 9.28
CA PHE A 270 7.03 -2.45 7.87
C PHE A 270 8.32 -2.40 7.06
N GLY A 271 9.15 -1.37 7.25
CA GLY A 271 10.45 -1.27 6.60
C GLY A 271 11.33 -2.46 6.97
N TRP A 272 11.46 -2.75 8.27
CA TRP A 272 12.30 -3.85 8.73
C TRP A 272 11.81 -5.21 8.23
N THR A 273 10.50 -5.51 8.33
CA THR A 273 9.96 -6.78 7.86
C THR A 273 10.09 -6.94 6.35
N PHE A 274 9.94 -5.86 5.58
CA PHE A 274 10.17 -5.87 4.13
C PHE A 274 11.61 -6.22 3.76
N TRP A 275 12.59 -5.58 4.40
CA TRP A 275 14.02 -5.79 4.16
C TRP A 275 14.58 -7.10 4.75
N GLN A 276 13.87 -7.74 5.68
CA GLN A 276 14.23 -9.10 6.15
C GLN A 276 13.72 -10.19 5.20
N ALA A 277 12.68 -9.90 4.43
CA ALA A 277 12.10 -10.84 3.48
C ALA A 277 12.77 -10.77 2.08
N HIS A 278 13.54 -9.71 1.81
CA HIS A 278 14.34 -9.50 0.59
C HIS A 278 15.80 -9.85 0.85
#